data_AF-A0A975VE67-F1
#
_entry.id   AF-A0A975VE67-F1
#
_cell.length_a   1.000
_cell.length_b   1.000
_cell.length_c   1.000
_cell.angle_alpha   90.00
_cell.angle_beta   90.00
_cell.angle_gamma   90.00
#
_symmetry.space_group_name_H-M   'P 1'
#
loop_
_entity.id
_entity.type
_entity.pdbx_description
1 polymer ?
#
loop_
_entity_poly.entity_id
_entity_poly.type
_entity_poly.pdbx_seq_one_letter_code
_entity_poly.pdbx_strand_id
1 'polypeptide(L)'
;MPDAPPFVSVKLPAGLVNQAREAAQTMRRSVASQIEYWATLGKALEHAGLTTSDSHALIARQERAVYQVNPPAAQPLSLELDELHGHVMALAKSGALSARAEKAAATNKGKAAQRKPRKAA
;
A
#
# COMPACT_ATOMS: atom_id res chain seq x y z
N MET A 1 -37.83 -30.17 -2.41
CA MET A 1 -36.69 -29.37 -2.87
C MET A 1 -35.86 -30.30 -3.75
N PRO A 2 -35.70 -30.03 -5.05
CA PRO A 2 -34.99 -30.98 -5.90
C PRO A 2 -33.52 -31.04 -5.46
N ASP A 3 -33.06 -32.27 -5.29
CA ASP A 3 -31.69 -32.67 -4.96
C ASP A 3 -30.82 -32.37 -6.19
N ALA A 4 -30.25 -31.16 -6.24
CA ALA A 4 -29.41 -30.75 -7.35
C ALA A 4 -28.13 -31.61 -7.33
N PRO A 5 -27.67 -32.16 -8.47
CA PRO A 5 -26.45 -32.96 -8.50
C PRO A 5 -25.27 -32.15 -7.95
N PRO A 6 -24.40 -32.75 -7.12
CA PRO A 6 -23.35 -32.02 -6.41
C PRO A 6 -22.32 -31.37 -7.35
N PHE A 7 -22.20 -31.87 -8.60
CA PHE A 7 -21.31 -31.32 -9.61
C PHE A 7 -21.94 -31.37 -11.01
N VAL A 8 -21.74 -30.32 -11.78
CA VAL A 8 -22.14 -30.21 -13.19
C VAL A 8 -20.91 -29.80 -14.01
N SER A 9 -20.69 -30.47 -15.15
CA SER A 9 -19.59 -30.11 -16.06
C SER A 9 -20.03 -28.96 -16.98
N VAL A 10 -19.28 -27.86 -16.96
CA VAL A 10 -19.55 -26.67 -17.78
C VAL A 10 -18.37 -26.44 -18.73
N LYS A 11 -18.68 -26.24 -20.01
CA LYS A 11 -17.66 -25.85 -21.00
C LYS A 11 -17.38 -24.36 -20.88
N LEU A 12 -16.12 -24.00 -20.62
CA LEU A 12 -15.67 -22.63 -20.49
C LEU A 12 -14.63 -22.30 -21.56
N PRO A 13 -14.54 -21.03 -21.99
CA PRO A 13 -13.47 -20.59 -22.89
C PRO A 13 -12.09 -20.84 -22.28
N ALA A 14 -11.15 -21.33 -23.09
CA ALA A 14 -9.79 -21.65 -22.62
C ALA A 14 -9.08 -20.44 -21.99
N GLY A 15 -9.28 -19.24 -22.55
CA GLY A 15 -8.69 -18.00 -22.02
C GLY A 15 -9.13 -17.71 -20.58
N LEU A 16 -10.42 -17.87 -20.27
CA LEU A 16 -10.95 -17.67 -18.91
C LEU A 16 -10.36 -18.71 -17.94
N VAL A 17 -10.25 -19.96 -18.37
CA VAL A 17 -9.67 -21.04 -17.55
C VAL A 17 -8.19 -20.76 -17.27
N ASN A 18 -7.44 -20.22 -18.22
CA ASN A 18 -6.04 -19.86 -18.03
C ASN A 18 -5.86 -18.70 -17.05
N GLN A 19 -6.67 -17.64 -17.17
CA GLN A 19 -6.67 -16.53 -16.21
C GLN A 19 -7.01 -17.02 -14.79
N ALA A 20 -8.02 -17.89 -14.69
CA ALA A 20 -8.39 -18.49 -13.41
C ALA A 20 -7.24 -19.33 -12.85
N ARG A 21 -6.53 -20.09 -13.68
CA ARG A 21 -5.36 -20.88 -13.24
C ARG A 21 -4.25 -20.02 -12.68
N GLU A 22 -3.89 -18.92 -13.36
CA GLU A 22 -2.85 -18.01 -12.91
C GLU A 22 -3.20 -17.37 -11.56
N ALA A 23 -4.41 -16.82 -11.45
CA ALA A 23 -4.88 -16.21 -10.21
C ALA A 23 -5.05 -17.25 -9.07
N ALA A 24 -5.42 -18.48 -9.41
CA ALA A 24 -5.57 -19.57 -8.47
C ALA A 24 -4.23 -20.00 -7.88
N GLN A 25 -3.18 -20.05 -8.71
CA GLN A 25 -1.83 -20.45 -8.30
C GLN A 25 -1.27 -19.51 -7.23
N THR A 26 -1.39 -18.19 -7.43
CA THR A 26 -0.94 -17.18 -6.45
C THR A 26 -1.62 -17.35 -5.11
N MET A 27 -2.90 -17.70 -5.11
CA MET A 27 -3.71 -17.87 -3.89
C MET A 27 -3.77 -19.32 -3.38
N ARG A 28 -3.01 -20.24 -3.98
CA ARG A 28 -3.00 -21.68 -3.65
C ARG A 28 -4.41 -22.31 -3.61
N ARG A 29 -5.28 -21.92 -4.53
CA ARG A 29 -6.66 -22.45 -4.66
C ARG A 29 -6.80 -23.29 -5.93
N SER A 30 -7.89 -24.04 -6.01
CA SER A 30 -8.26 -24.73 -7.26
C SER A 30 -8.82 -23.74 -8.29
N VAL A 31 -8.77 -24.09 -9.58
CA VAL A 31 -9.38 -23.31 -10.67
C VAL A 31 -10.89 -23.17 -10.47
N ALA A 32 -11.57 -24.23 -10.03
CA ALA A 32 -13.01 -24.18 -9.75
C ALA A 32 -13.33 -23.20 -8.61
N SER A 33 -12.58 -23.28 -7.51
CA SER A 33 -12.73 -22.38 -6.36
C SER A 33 -12.42 -20.92 -6.71
N GLN A 34 -11.48 -20.69 -7.63
CA GLN A 34 -11.20 -19.36 -8.16
C GLN A 34 -12.38 -18.77 -8.95
N ILE A 35 -13.00 -19.58 -9.80
CA ILE A 35 -14.15 -19.16 -10.61
C ILE A 35 -15.36 -18.90 -9.71
N GLU A 36 -15.59 -19.76 -8.71
CA GLU A 36 -16.63 -19.58 -7.70
C GLU A 36 -16.44 -18.28 -6.90
N TYR A 37 -15.19 -17.98 -6.52
CA TYR A 37 -14.86 -16.73 -5.86
C TYR A 37 -15.18 -15.50 -6.72
N TRP A 38 -14.82 -15.50 -8.00
CA TRP A 38 -15.17 -14.41 -8.91
C TRP A 38 -16.68 -14.25 -9.08
N ALA A 39 -17.42 -15.36 -9.19
CA ALA A 39 -18.88 -15.32 -9.26
C ALA A 39 -19.51 -14.74 -7.98
N THR A 40 -18.96 -15.08 -6.81
CA THR A 40 -19.41 -14.57 -5.51
C THR A 40 -19.14 -13.07 -5.39
N LEU A 41 -17.97 -12.60 -5.82
CA LEU A 41 -17.65 -11.18 -5.89
C LEU A 41 -18.59 -10.42 -6.83
N GLY A 42 -18.85 -10.95 -8.02
CA GLY A 42 -19.78 -10.33 -8.98
C GLY A 42 -21.17 -10.13 -8.38
N LYS A 43 -21.73 -11.17 -7.75
CA LYS A 43 -23.02 -11.07 -7.05
C LYS A 43 -23.00 -10.03 -5.93
N ALA A 44 -21.94 -9.99 -5.12
CA ALA A 44 -21.83 -9.03 -4.03
C ALA A 44 -21.78 -7.58 -4.55
N LEU A 45 -21.08 -7.34 -5.66
CA LEU A 45 -21.02 -6.02 -6.31
C LEU A 45 -22.39 -5.61 -6.88
N GLU A 46 -23.10 -6.53 -7.53
CA GLU A 46 -24.46 -6.28 -8.03
C GLU A 46 -25.44 -5.96 -6.89
N HIS A 47 -25.36 -6.69 -5.78
CA HIS A 47 -26.15 -6.41 -4.58
C HIS A 47 -25.80 -5.05 -3.93
N ALA A 48 -24.56 -4.59 -4.08
CA ALA A 48 -24.14 -3.25 -3.66
C ALA A 48 -24.61 -2.15 -4.63
N GLY A 49 -25.30 -2.50 -5.72
CA GLY A 49 -25.76 -1.56 -6.74
C GLY A 49 -24.67 -1.13 -7.72
N LEU A 50 -23.50 -1.78 -7.71
CA LEU A 50 -22.42 -1.47 -8.63
C LEU A 50 -22.60 -2.28 -9.92
N THR A 51 -22.84 -1.59 -11.03
CA THR A 51 -22.96 -2.26 -12.32
C THR A 51 -21.59 -2.76 -12.79
N THR A 52 -21.57 -3.68 -13.77
CA THR A 52 -20.34 -4.11 -14.41
C THR A 52 -19.59 -2.93 -15.05
N SER A 53 -20.31 -1.99 -15.67
CA SER A 53 -19.71 -0.77 -16.24
C SER A 53 -19.09 0.13 -15.17
N ASP A 54 -19.74 0.31 -14.02
CA ASP A 54 -19.18 1.10 -12.92
C ASP A 54 -17.93 0.46 -12.36
N SER A 55 -17.94 -0.88 -12.24
CA SER A 55 -16.77 -1.66 -11.82
C SER A 55 -15.60 -1.46 -12.78
N HIS A 56 -15.84 -1.52 -14.09
CA HIS A 56 -14.82 -1.25 -15.11
C HIS A 56 -14.30 0.19 -15.06
N ALA A 57 -15.20 1.17 -14.89
CA ALA A 57 -14.81 2.58 -14.77
C ALA A 57 -13.93 2.81 -13.54
N LEU A 58 -14.24 2.15 -12.42
CA LEU A 58 -13.48 2.24 -11.18
C LEU A 58 -12.09 1.60 -11.33
N ILE A 59 -12.00 0.42 -11.95
CA ILE A 59 -10.72 -0.24 -12.25
C ILE A 59 -9.87 0.63 -13.18
N ALA A 60 -10.44 1.13 -14.28
CA ALA A 60 -9.73 1.98 -15.23
C ALA A 60 -9.22 3.28 -14.58
N ARG A 61 -10.01 3.87 -13.68
CA ARG A 61 -9.60 5.04 -12.88
C ARG A 61 -8.43 4.70 -11.97
N GLN A 62 -8.47 3.56 -11.28
CA GLN A 62 -7.41 3.14 -10.36
C GLN A 62 -6.11 2.83 -11.11
N GLU A 63 -6.18 2.10 -12.23
CA GLU A 63 -5.02 1.82 -13.07
C GLU A 63 -4.39 3.11 -13.57
N ARG A 64 -5.20 4.05 -14.07
CA ARG A 64 -4.73 5.38 -14.48
C ARG A 64 -4.09 6.15 -13.32
N ALA A 65 -4.62 6.04 -12.10
CA ALA A 65 -4.03 6.65 -10.91
C ALA A 65 -2.67 6.04 -10.53
N VAL A 66 -2.49 4.72 -10.68
CA VAL A 66 -1.19 4.04 -10.47
C VAL A 66 -0.16 4.45 -11.51
N TYR A 67 -0.58 4.70 -12.76
CA TYR A 67 0.31 5.30 -13.77
C TYR A 67 0.51 6.81 -13.57
N GLN A 68 -0.37 7.49 -12.84
CA GLN A 68 -0.23 8.87 -12.37
C GLN A 68 0.49 8.95 -11.01
N VAL A 69 1.49 8.10 -10.76
CA VAL A 69 2.60 8.44 -9.83
C VAL A 69 3.48 9.53 -10.48
N ASN A 70 2.82 10.61 -10.87
CA ASN A 70 3.34 11.96 -10.94
C ASN A 70 3.19 12.47 -9.49
N PRO A 71 4.18 13.16 -8.89
CA PRO A 71 4.00 13.73 -7.56
C PRO A 71 2.68 14.50 -7.54
N PRO A 72 1.88 14.41 -6.45
CA PRO A 72 0.65 15.18 -6.37
C PRO A 72 0.99 16.61 -6.77
N ALA A 73 0.26 17.16 -7.74
CA ALA A 73 0.36 18.59 -8.07
C ALA A 73 0.33 19.31 -6.72
N ALA A 74 1.47 19.94 -6.38
CA ALA A 74 1.72 20.44 -5.04
C ALA A 74 0.49 21.23 -4.64
N GLN A 75 -0.31 20.68 -3.72
CA GLN A 75 -1.29 21.51 -3.07
C GLN A 75 -0.46 22.62 -2.46
N PRO A 76 -0.76 23.90 -2.74
CA PRO A 76 0.00 24.97 -2.15
C PRO A 76 -0.07 24.73 -0.65
N LEU A 77 1.09 24.41 -0.06
CA LEU A 77 1.22 24.36 1.39
C LEU A 77 0.72 25.72 1.88
N SER A 78 0.05 25.78 3.04
CA SER A 78 -0.24 27.07 3.64
C SER A 78 1.04 27.91 3.65
N LEU A 79 0.95 29.21 3.39
CA LEU A 79 2.13 30.10 3.28
C LEU A 79 3.11 29.91 4.45
N GLU A 80 2.58 29.74 5.66
CA GLU A 80 3.36 29.44 6.87
C GLU A 80 4.17 28.14 6.78
N LEU A 81 3.61 27.09 6.18
CA LEU A 81 4.25 25.78 6.06
C LEU A 81 5.33 25.77 4.97
N ASP A 82 5.14 26.55 3.90
CA ASP A 82 6.15 26.74 2.86
C ASP A 82 7.35 27.55 3.39
N GLU A 83 7.07 28.62 4.15
CA GLU A 83 8.10 29.38 4.86
C GLU A 83 8.87 28.52 5.88
N LEU A 84 8.16 27.70 6.66
CA LEU A 84 8.78 26.77 7.59
C LEU A 84 9.64 25.72 6.87
N HIS A 85 9.15 25.17 5.75
CA HIS A 85 9.89 24.21 4.94
C HIS A 85 11.19 24.83 4.39
N GLY A 86 11.10 26.04 3.85
CA GLY A 86 12.25 26.81 3.38
C GLY A 86 13.27 27.07 4.49
N HIS A 87 12.82 27.42 5.69
CA HIS A 87 13.69 27.66 6.84
C HIS A 87 14.42 26.38 7.29
N VAL A 88 13.72 25.24 7.36
CA VAL A 88 14.34 23.94 7.70
C VAL A 88 15.37 23.53 6.64
N MET A 89 15.07 23.72 5.36
CA MET A 89 16.00 23.43 4.26
C MET A 89 17.24 24.32 4.30
N ALA A 90 17.08 25.62 4.59
CA ALA A 90 18.20 26.54 4.76
C ALA A 90 19.09 26.13 5.96
N LEU A 91 18.48 25.73 7.08
CA LEU A 91 19.18 25.25 8.27
C LEU A 91 19.91 23.91 8.04
N ALA A 92 19.33 23.04 7.21
CA ALA A 92 19.97 21.79 6.80
C ALA A 92 21.19 22.04 5.91
N LYS A 93 21.08 22.97 4.95
CA LYS A 93 22.18 23.36 4.06
C LYS A 93 23.30 24.13 4.78
N SER A 94 22.98 24.86 5.85
CA SER A 94 23.99 25.61 6.61
C SER A 94 24.84 24.74 7.55
N GLY A 95 24.53 23.43 7.67
CA GLY A 95 25.27 22.52 8.56
C GLY A 95 25.05 22.79 10.06
N ALA A 96 24.17 23.72 10.42
CA ALA A 96 23.87 24.03 11.82
C ALA A 96 23.22 22.85 12.55
N LEU A 97 22.41 22.05 11.84
CA LEU A 97 21.79 20.84 12.39
C LEU A 97 22.82 19.75 12.72
N SER A 98 23.79 19.51 11.84
CA SER A 98 24.87 18.54 12.09
C SER A 98 25.77 18.99 13.24
N ALA A 99 26.18 20.25 13.27
CA ALA A 99 26.97 20.81 14.38
C ALA A 99 26.26 20.67 15.74
N ARG A 100 24.93 20.85 15.76
CA ARG A 100 24.13 20.70 16.98
C ARG A 100 23.96 19.23 17.38
N ALA A 101 23.83 18.32 16.41
CA ALA A 101 23.78 16.88 16.65
C ALA A 101 25.10 16.34 17.23
N GLU A 102 26.25 16.77 16.69
CA GLU A 102 27.57 16.41 17.20
C GLU A 102 27.79 16.89 18.64
N LYS A 103 27.41 18.15 18.93
CA LYS A 103 27.48 18.71 20.28
C LYS A 103 26.59 17.95 21.27
N ALA A 104 25.40 17.52 20.85
CA ALA A 104 24.49 16.70 21.66
C ALA A 104 25.06 15.28 21.89
N ALA A 105 25.65 14.67 20.88
CA ALA A 105 26.33 13.38 21.00
C ALA A 105 27.52 13.44 21.96
N ALA A 106 28.34 14.49 21.89
CA ALA A 106 29.47 14.70 22.80
C ALA A 106 29.03 14.88 24.26
N THR A 107 27.99 15.67 24.52
CA THR A 107 27.45 15.86 25.87
C THR A 107 26.83 14.58 26.43
N ASN A 108 26.12 13.80 25.61
CA ASN A 108 25.58 12.50 26.02
C ASN A 108 26.69 11.47 26.31
N LYS A 109 27.75 11.44 25.49
CA LYS A 109 28.92 10.58 25.72
C LYS A 109 29.65 10.93 27.02
N GLY A 110 29.79 12.22 27.34
CA GLY A 110 30.35 12.68 28.62
C GLY A 110 29.51 12.25 29.82
N LYS A 111 28.18 12.41 29.74
CA LYS A 111 27.24 11.94 30.79
C LYS A 111 27.27 10.41 30.96
N ALA A 112 27.41 9.66 29.88
CA ALA A 112 27.53 8.20 29.93
C ALA A 112 28.87 7.75 30.55
N ALA A 113 29.98 8.44 30.25
CA ALA A 113 31.29 8.16 30.84
C ALA A 113 31.32 8.46 32.36
N GLN A 114 30.62 9.50 32.80
CA GLN A 114 30.51 9.88 34.22
C GLN A 114 29.63 8.91 35.04
N ARG A 115 28.79 8.11 34.37
CA ARG A 115 27.91 7.08 34.98
C ARG A 115 28.56 5.70 35.13
N LYS A 116 29.83 5.51 34.73
CA LYS A 116 30.53 4.23 34.88
C LYS A 116 30.86 3.99 36.37
N PRO A 117 30.31 2.97 37.05
CA PRO A 117 30.61 2.72 38.45
C PRO A 117 32.06 2.28 38.60
N ARG A 118 32.77 2.91 39.55
CA ARG A 118 34.10 2.47 40.01
C ARG A 118 33.91 1.06 40.57
N LYS A 119 34.37 0.04 39.85
CA LYS A 119 34.48 -1.33 40.39
C LYS A 119 35.44 -1.24 41.59
N ALA A 120 34.89 -1.43 42.78
CA ALA A 120 35.63 -1.73 43.99
C ALA A 120 36.28 -3.11 43.83
N ALA A 121 37.59 -3.17 44.07
CA ALA A 121 38.37 -4.35 44.38
C ALA A 121 39.35 -3.93 45.48
#